data_AF-G0XS83-F1
#
_entry.id   AF-G0XS83-F1
#
_cell.length_a   1.000
_cell.length_b   1.000
_cell.length_c   1.000
_cell.angle_alpha   90.00
_cell.angle_beta   90.00
_cell.angle_gamma   90.00
#
_symmetry.space_group_name_H-M   'P 1'
#
loop_
_entity.id
_entity.type
_entity.pdbx_description
1 polymer ?
#
loop_
_entity_poly.entity_id
_entity_poly.type
_entity_poly.pdbx_seq_one_letter_code
_entity_poly.pdbx_strand_id
1 'polypeptide(L)'
;MSLSVLSKTNQNNTPVSFGQQKWLQSQCSTLACVPLQIHFSGVLNTNFLFRSFNKIVCRHEILRTNFKKVKEEYIQIVRPSADLVIPVLDLSDLSTNERETEFQNVISIETQKNSI
;
A
#
# COMPACT_ATOMS: atom_id res chain seq x y z
N MET A 1 -19.91 -29.56 -14.96
CA MET A 1 -19.80 -28.09 -14.94
C MET A 1 -18.32 -27.74 -14.91
N SER A 2 -17.76 -27.38 -16.06
CA SER A 2 -16.33 -27.09 -16.20
C SER A 2 -16.07 -25.65 -15.78
N LEU A 3 -15.31 -25.45 -14.70
CA LEU A 3 -14.79 -24.15 -14.31
C LEU A 3 -13.59 -23.84 -15.21
N SER A 4 -13.84 -23.17 -16.32
CA SER A 4 -12.79 -22.58 -17.14
C SER A 4 -12.14 -21.45 -16.34
N VAL A 5 -10.93 -21.67 -15.83
CA VAL A 5 -10.08 -20.61 -15.30
C VAL A 5 -9.78 -19.66 -16.46
N LEU A 6 -10.51 -18.54 -16.53
CA LEU A 6 -10.26 -17.48 -17.51
C LEU A 6 -8.87 -16.92 -17.22
N SER A 7 -7.90 -17.24 -18.09
CA SER A 7 -6.62 -16.55 -18.12
C SER A 7 -6.90 -15.07 -18.40
N LYS A 8 -6.66 -14.20 -17.41
CA LYS A 8 -6.72 -12.73 -17.57
C LYS A 8 -5.57 -12.27 -18.47
N THR A 9 -5.73 -12.41 -19.78
CA THR A 9 -4.75 -11.96 -20.79
C THR A 9 -5.09 -10.61 -21.43
N ASN A 10 -5.92 -9.76 -20.79
CA ASN A 10 -6.11 -8.37 -21.22
C ASN A 10 -6.34 -7.45 -20.01
N GLN A 11 -5.27 -6.83 -19.51
CA GLN A 11 -5.19 -6.17 -18.19
C GLN A 11 -5.61 -4.69 -18.14
N ASN A 12 -6.37 -4.16 -19.09
CA ASN A 12 -6.57 -2.70 -19.11
C ASN A 12 -7.89 -2.19 -18.49
N ASN A 13 -8.93 -3.02 -18.29
CA ASN A 13 -10.22 -2.55 -17.74
C ASN A 13 -11.03 -3.70 -17.10
N THR A 14 -10.49 -4.41 -16.12
CA THR A 14 -11.29 -5.43 -15.42
C THR A 14 -12.26 -4.80 -14.42
N PRO A 15 -13.53 -5.23 -14.38
CA PRO A 15 -14.48 -4.74 -13.39
C PRO A 15 -14.00 -5.09 -11.97
N VAL A 16 -14.38 -4.26 -10.99
CA VAL A 16 -14.15 -4.55 -9.58
C VAL A 16 -14.95 -5.76 -9.12
N SER A 17 -14.42 -6.54 -8.18
CA SER A 17 -15.22 -7.57 -7.52
C SER A 17 -16.32 -6.92 -6.65
N PHE A 18 -17.37 -7.66 -6.33
CA PHE A 18 -18.45 -7.14 -5.48
C PHE A 18 -17.95 -6.63 -4.11
N GLY A 19 -17.00 -7.34 -3.49
CA GLY A 19 -16.35 -6.91 -2.25
C GLY A 19 -15.55 -5.62 -2.42
N GLN A 20 -14.81 -5.49 -3.52
CA GLN A 20 -14.08 -4.27 -3.85
C GLN A 20 -15.02 -3.10 -4.14
N GLN A 21 -16.15 -3.32 -4.81
CA GLN A 21 -17.16 -2.30 -5.08
C GLN A 21 -17.75 -1.76 -3.77
N LYS A 22 -18.10 -2.65 -2.83
CA LYS A 22 -18.57 -2.27 -1.50
C LYS A 22 -17.53 -1.49 -0.72
N TRP A 23 -16.27 -1.94 -0.75
CA TRP A 23 -15.16 -1.25 -0.11
C TRP A 23 -14.91 0.16 -0.71
N LEU A 24 -14.91 0.28 -2.05
CA LEU A 24 -14.78 1.57 -2.75
C LEU A 24 -15.92 2.54 -2.41
N GLN A 25 -17.14 2.04 -2.24
CA GLN A 25 -18.29 2.83 -1.81
C GLN A 25 -18.19 3.25 -0.33
N SER A 26 -17.48 2.48 0.50
CA SER A 26 -17.25 2.80 1.92
C SER A 26 -16.07 3.73 2.19
N GLN A 27 -15.39 4.25 1.16
CA GLN A 27 -14.20 5.13 1.25
C GLN A 27 -14.39 6.43 2.05
N CYS A 28 -15.57 6.68 2.62
CA CYS A 28 -15.79 7.72 3.62
C CYS A 28 -15.41 7.29 5.06
N SER A 29 -14.68 6.19 5.24
CA SER A 29 -14.26 5.72 6.57
C SER A 29 -12.76 5.42 6.61
N THR A 30 -12.10 5.97 7.63
CA THR A 30 -10.73 5.75 8.10
C THR A 30 -10.33 4.27 8.34
N LEU A 31 -11.18 3.31 7.96
CA LEU A 31 -11.04 1.87 8.21
C LEU A 31 -10.35 1.11 7.09
N ALA A 32 -10.09 1.75 5.96
CA ALA A 32 -9.61 1.09 4.75
C ALA A 32 -8.09 0.84 4.72
N CYS A 33 -7.31 1.61 5.47
CA CYS A 33 -5.88 1.40 5.65
C CYS A 33 -5.64 0.78 7.04
N VAL A 34 -5.01 -0.40 7.09
CA VAL A 34 -4.59 -1.02 8.34
C VAL A 34 -3.09 -0.75 8.50
N PRO A 35 -2.67 0.22 9.34
CA PRO A 35 -1.25 0.49 9.54
C PRO A 35 -0.57 -0.70 10.23
N LEU A 36 0.66 -0.99 9.82
CA LEU A 36 1.52 -2.01 10.43
C LEU A 36 2.84 -1.36 10.85
N GLN A 37 3.18 -1.50 12.13
CA GLN A 37 4.45 -1.05 12.68
C GLN A 37 5.34 -2.26 13.00
N ILE A 38 6.61 -2.21 12.57
CA ILE A 38 7.60 -3.27 12.80
C ILE A 38 8.86 -2.64 13.40
N HIS A 39 9.31 -3.16 14.54
CA HIS A 39 10.56 -2.77 15.16
C HIS A 39 11.67 -3.76 14.77
N PHE A 40 12.77 -3.26 14.19
CA PHE A 40 13.95 -4.05 13.88
C PHE A 40 15.04 -3.79 14.93
N SER A 41 15.60 -4.85 15.49
CA SER A 41 16.75 -4.76 16.40
C SER A 41 18.02 -5.22 15.69
N GLY A 42 19.06 -4.37 15.68
CA GLY A 42 20.36 -4.67 15.08
C GLY A 42 20.66 -3.86 13.83
N VAL A 43 21.67 -4.29 13.07
CA VAL A 43 22.11 -3.59 11.85
C VAL A 43 21.12 -3.86 10.72
N LEU A 44 20.39 -2.84 10.30
CA LEU A 44 19.47 -2.90 9.18
C LEU A 44 20.13 -2.35 7.91
N ASN A 45 20.28 -3.18 6.88
CA ASN A 45 20.67 -2.69 5.57
C ASN A 45 19.44 -2.21 4.80
N THR A 46 19.22 -0.89 4.83
CA THR A 46 18.07 -0.23 4.20
C THR A 46 18.00 -0.46 2.69
N ASN A 47 19.16 -0.55 2.00
CA ASN A 47 19.19 -0.82 0.56
C ASN A 47 18.62 -2.20 0.22
N PHE A 48 19.02 -3.25 0.95
CA PHE A 48 18.48 -4.59 0.75
C PHE A 48 16.99 -4.67 1.12
N LEU A 49 16.57 -3.97 2.19
CA LEU A 49 15.17 -3.90 2.57
C LEU A 49 14.31 -3.28 1.44
N PHE A 50 14.73 -2.14 0.89
CA PHE A 50 14.03 -1.46 -0.20
C PHE A 50 13.94 -2.30 -1.47
N ARG A 51 15.04 -2.98 -1.83
CA ARG A 51 15.04 -3.91 -2.96
C ARG A 51 14.09 -5.08 -2.73
N SER A 52 13.95 -5.56 -1.50
CA SER A 52 13.04 -6.65 -1.15
C SER A 52 11.59 -6.22 -1.25
N PHE A 53 11.23 -5.03 -0.72
CA PHE A 53 9.89 -4.47 -0.89
C PHE A 53 9.52 -4.26 -2.36
N ASN A 54 10.44 -3.70 -3.16
CA ASN A 54 10.23 -3.55 -4.60
C ASN A 54 9.94 -4.89 -5.28
N LYS A 55 10.65 -5.97 -4.93
CA LYS A 55 10.36 -7.31 -5.46
C LYS A 55 8.98 -7.82 -5.07
N ILE A 56 8.54 -7.58 -3.84
CA ILE A 56 7.19 -7.95 -3.37
C ILE A 56 6.14 -7.19 -4.18
N VAL A 57 6.27 -5.87 -4.31
CA VAL A 57 5.32 -5.04 -5.08
C VAL A 57 5.28 -5.48 -6.55
N CYS A 58 6.42 -5.72 -7.18
CA CYS A 58 6.46 -6.22 -8.56
C CYS A 58 5.78 -7.59 -8.71
N ARG A 59 5.99 -8.51 -7.75
CA ARG A 59 5.40 -9.86 -7.78
C ARG A 59 3.89 -9.86 -7.58
N HIS A 60 3.34 -8.93 -6.78
CA HIS A 60 1.94 -8.95 -6.37
C HIS A 60 1.11 -7.88 -7.09
N GLU A 61 0.26 -8.29 -8.04
CA GLU A 61 -0.58 -7.38 -8.83
C GLU A 61 -1.46 -6.48 -7.96
N ILE A 62 -2.02 -7.02 -6.87
CA ILE A 62 -2.90 -6.26 -5.96
C ILE A 62 -2.22 -5.01 -5.38
N LEU A 63 -0.90 -5.04 -5.16
CA LEU A 63 -0.13 -3.90 -4.66
C LEU A 63 0.18 -2.86 -5.75
N ARG A 64 -0.13 -3.17 -7.00
CA ARG A 64 0.01 -2.28 -8.18
C ARG A 64 -1.35 -1.95 -8.81
N THR A 65 -2.45 -2.36 -8.18
CA THR A 65 -3.79 -2.12 -8.67
C THR A 65 -4.30 -0.76 -8.19
N ASN A 66 -4.62 0.11 -9.13
CA ASN A 66 -5.37 1.33 -8.87
C ASN A 66 -6.83 1.14 -9.29
N PHE A 67 -7.74 1.86 -8.63
CA PHE A 67 -9.15 1.90 -9.00
C PHE A 67 -9.49 3.23 -9.65
N LYS A 68 -10.16 3.20 -10.80
CA LYS A 68 -10.61 4.40 -11.51
C LYS A 68 -12.11 4.36 -11.69
N LYS A 69 -12.80 5.45 -11.37
CA LYS A 69 -14.22 5.61 -11.69
C LYS A 69 -14.37 5.99 -13.17
N VAL A 70 -15.13 5.22 -13.93
CA VAL A 70 -15.47 5.48 -15.33
C VAL A 70 -17.00 5.41 -15.44
N LYS A 71 -17.64 6.56 -15.69
CA LYS A 71 -19.10 6.72 -15.57
C LYS A 71 -19.55 6.36 -14.14
N GLU A 72 -20.46 5.39 -13.98
CA GLU A 72 -20.99 4.93 -12.70
C GLU A 72 -20.28 3.70 -12.12
N GLU A 73 -19.27 3.16 -12.83
CA GLU A 73 -18.58 1.94 -12.42
C GLU A 73 -17.12 2.19 -12.08
N TYR A 74 -16.58 1.39 -11.17
CA TYR A 74 -15.15 1.36 -10.89
C TYR A 74 -14.49 0.24 -11.68
N ILE A 75 -13.35 0.54 -12.28
CA ILE A 75 -12.49 -0.42 -12.96
C ILE A 75 -11.16 -0.55 -12.23
N GLN A 76 -10.55 -1.73 -12.35
CA GLN A 76 -9.22 -2.04 -11.84
C GLN A 76 -8.19 -1.85 -12.94
N ILE A 77 -7.14 -1.10 -12.64
CA ILE A 77 -6.01 -0.86 -13.52
C ILE A 77 -4.77 -1.37 -12.81
N VAL A 78 -4.19 -2.46 -13.32
CA VAL A 78 -2.94 -3.02 -12.79
C VAL A 78 -1.78 -2.30 -13.49
N ARG A 79 -0.97 -1.57 -12.74
CA ARG A 79 0.22 -0.92 -13.30
C ARG A 79 1.32 -1.96 -13.54
N PRO A 80 2.03 -1.96 -14.68
CA PRO A 80 3.06 -2.97 -14.98
C PRO A 80 4.23 -2.94 -13.98
N SER A 81 4.53 -1.75 -13.45
CA SER A 81 5.47 -1.52 -12.36
C SER A 81 4.91 -0.47 -11.40
N ALA A 82 5.45 -0.46 -10.19
CA ALA A 82 5.26 0.64 -9.26
C ALA A 82 6.63 1.05 -8.71
N ASP A 83 6.89 2.35 -8.70
CA ASP A 83 8.09 2.93 -8.13
C ASP A 83 7.81 3.19 -6.65
N LEU A 84 8.25 2.28 -5.78
CA LEU A 84 8.04 2.42 -4.35
C LEU A 84 9.04 3.45 -3.78
N VAL A 85 8.50 4.57 -3.31
CA VAL A 85 9.25 5.58 -2.55
C VAL A 85 9.04 5.31 -1.07
N ILE A 86 10.12 4.98 -0.35
CA ILE A 86 10.08 4.79 1.11
C ILE A 86 10.89 5.94 1.74
N PRO A 87 10.24 6.93 2.36
CA PRO A 87 10.95 7.99 3.07
C PRO A 87 11.71 7.40 4.27
N VAL A 88 12.93 7.88 4.49
CA VAL A 88 13.74 7.55 5.67
C VAL A 88 13.86 8.81 6.50
N LEU A 89 13.47 8.70 7.76
CA LEU A 89 13.72 9.71 8.77
C LEU A 89 14.76 9.17 9.74
N ASP A 90 15.89 9.86 9.83
CA ASP A 90 16.92 9.54 10.81
C ASP A 90 16.66 10.31 12.11
N LEU A 91 16.49 9.58 13.21
CA LEU A 91 16.28 10.13 14.54
C LEU A 91 17.52 9.92 15.42
N SER A 92 18.66 9.49 14.87
CA SER A 92 19.88 9.20 15.62
C SER A 92 20.44 10.39 16.38
N ASP A 93 20.14 11.61 15.95
CA ASP A 93 20.71 12.82 16.56
C ASP A 93 19.91 13.28 17.79
N LEU A 94 18.72 12.72 18.02
CA LEU A 94 17.86 13.04 19.16
C LEU A 94 18.22 12.18 20.38
N SER A 95 17.94 12.70 21.58
CA SER A 95 17.98 11.90 22.80
C SER A 95 16.88 10.82 22.79
N THR A 96 17.01 9.79 23.62
CA THR A 96 16.04 8.67 23.66
C THR A 96 14.59 9.13 23.87
N ASN A 97 14.35 10.09 24.75
CA ASN A 97 13.00 10.61 25.01
C ASN A 97 12.44 11.42 23.83
N GLU A 98 13.30 12.19 23.18
CA GLU A 98 12.94 12.97 21.99
C GLU A 98 12.67 12.04 20.79
N ARG A 99 13.45 10.96 20.63
CA ARG A 99 13.21 9.95 19.58
C ARG A 99 11.85 9.30 19.70
N GLU A 100 11.47 8.87 20.90
CA GLU A 100 10.17 8.22 21.11
C GLU A 100 9.04 9.20 20.84
N THR A 101 9.16 10.44 21.32
CA THR A 101 8.16 11.49 21.10
C THR A 101 8.00 11.77 19.60
N GLU A 102 9.10 11.95 18.89
CA GLU A 102 9.08 12.24 17.46
C GLU A 102 8.57 11.05 16.65
N PHE A 103 8.94 9.83 17.03
CA PHE A 103 8.43 8.61 16.41
C PHE A 103 6.89 8.54 16.49
N GLN A 104 6.31 8.78 17.67
CA GLN A 104 4.85 8.77 17.85
C GLN A 104 4.16 9.89 17.04
N ASN A 105 4.76 11.07 16.98
CA ASN A 105 4.26 12.19 16.17
C ASN A 105 4.20 11.81 14.68
N VAL A 106 5.28 11.22 14.15
CA VAL A 106 5.36 10.82 12.73
C VAL A 106 4.34 9.75 12.40
N ILE A 107 4.18 8.71 13.23
CA ILE A 107 3.18 7.66 13.01
C ILE A 107 1.76 8.22 13.02
N SER A 108 1.46 9.15 13.93
CA SER A 108 0.16 9.82 13.99
C SER A 108 -0.12 10.60 12.70
N ILE A 109 0.85 11.39 12.23
CA ILE A 109 0.75 12.19 11.00
C ILE A 109 0.55 11.29 9.77
N GLU A 110 1.35 10.23 9.63
CA GLU A 110 1.28 9.35 8.44
C GLU A 110 -0.01 8.51 8.40
N THR A 111 -0.54 8.12 9.57
CA THR A 111 -1.85 7.46 9.66
C THR A 111 -2.98 8.40 9.25
N GLN A 112 -2.89 9.69 9.62
CA GLN A 112 -3.87 10.70 9.25
C GLN A 112 -3.79 11.11 7.77
N LYS A 113 -2.58 11.24 7.20
CA LYS A 113 -2.38 11.59 5.78
C LYS A 113 -2.95 10.53 4.83
N ASN A 114 -2.78 9.25 5.14
CA ASN A 114 -3.25 8.14 4.31
C ASN A 114 -4.73 7.79 4.54
N SER A 115 -5.46 8.64 5.26
CA SER A 115 -6.91 8.51 5.52
C SER A 115 -7.78 9.34 4.55
N ILE A 116 -7.25 9.78 3.41
CA ILE A 116 -7.94 10.63 2.41
C ILE A 116 -7.99 9.92 1.05
#